data_AF-A0A7R9HUT0-F1
#
_entry.id   AF-A0A7R9HUT0-F1
#
_cell.length_a   1.000
_cell.length_b   1.000
_cell.length_c   1.000
_cell.angle_alpha   90.00
_cell.angle_beta   90.00
_cell.angle_gamma   90.00
#
_symmetry.space_group_name_H-M   'P 1'
#
loop_
_entity.id
_entity.type
_entity.pdbx_description
1 polymer ?
#
loop_
_entity_poly.entity_id
_entity_poly.type
_entity_poly.pdbx_seq_one_letter_code
_entity_poly.pdbx_strand_id
1 'polypeptide(L)'
;ISVPFGALVEGIATCLWRVASKALSDLEPRFGTAIDSFIGTALIVSAFNYSGGYFNPVLATSLKYGCHGNTIIEHIVVYWIGACCGAIASVFVYELPVVQNLVFPNRIKRD
;
A
#
# COMPACT_ATOMS: atom_id res chain seq x y z
N ILE A 1 -10.59 12.09 -11.75
CA ILE A 1 -9.78 12.37 -10.54
C ILE A 1 -8.54 13.14 -10.97
N SER A 2 -8.06 14.10 -10.16
CA SER A 2 -6.80 14.80 -10.46
C SER A 2 -5.60 13.87 -10.26
N VAL A 3 -4.60 13.96 -11.13
CA VAL A 3 -3.34 13.20 -11.08
C VAL A 3 -2.69 13.18 -9.69
N PRO A 4 -2.49 14.32 -8.99
CA PRO A 4 -1.87 14.30 -7.66
C PRO A 4 -2.73 13.59 -6.62
N PHE A 5 -4.06 13.65 -6.73
CA PHE A 5 -4.95 12.95 -5.82
C PHE A 5 -4.90 11.44 -6.03
N GLY A 6 -4.89 10.99 -7.30
CA GLY A 6 -4.69 9.57 -7.63
C GLY A 6 -3.35 9.03 -7.12
N ALA A 7 -2.27 9.80 -7.29
CA ALA A 7 -0.94 9.46 -6.79
C ALA A 7 -0.91 9.36 -5.25
N LEU A 8 -1.58 10.28 -4.56
CA LEU A 8 -1.71 10.25 -3.10
C LEU A 8 -2.48 9.02 -2.62
N VAL A 9 -3.60 8.68 -3.26
CA VAL A 9 -4.39 7.49 -2.91
C VAL A 9 -3.59 6.22 -3.11
N GLU A 10 -2.91 6.05 -4.25
CA GLU A 10 -2.04 4.89 -4.50
C GLU A 10 -0.88 4.83 -3.49
N GLY A 11 -0.26 5.97 -3.17
CA GLY A 11 0.83 6.02 -2.19
C GLY A 11 0.38 5.64 -0.78
N ILE A 12 -0.73 6.21 -0.30
CA ILE A 12 -1.28 5.89 1.04
C ILE A 12 -1.67 4.41 1.09
N ALA A 13 -2.40 3.91 0.10
CA ALA A 13 -2.86 2.54 0.10
C ALA A 13 -1.69 1.53 -0.03
N THR A 14 -0.67 1.85 -0.84
CA THR A 14 0.58 1.08 -0.89
C THR A 14 1.27 1.06 0.48
N CYS A 15 1.37 2.21 1.14
CA CYS A 15 1.98 2.31 2.47
C CYS A 15 1.23 1.44 3.49
N LEU A 16 -0.09 1.57 3.55
CA LEU A 16 -0.95 0.80 4.46
C LEU A 16 -0.82 -0.71 4.22
N TRP A 17 -0.88 -1.16 2.96
CA TRP A 17 -0.75 -2.57 2.66
C TRP A 17 0.64 -3.11 3.03
N ARG A 18 1.72 -2.36 2.74
CA ARG A 18 3.08 -2.78 3.09
C ARG A 18 3.30 -2.86 4.60
N VAL A 19 2.80 -1.90 5.37
CA VAL A 19 2.85 -1.94 6.84
C VAL A 19 2.07 -3.15 7.38
N ALA A 20 0.83 -3.35 6.91
CA ALA A 20 0.00 -4.46 7.35
C ALA A 20 0.60 -5.83 7.00
N SER A 21 1.10 -5.97 5.77
CA SER A 21 1.73 -7.20 5.29
C SER A 21 3.00 -7.53 6.09
N LYS A 22 3.81 -6.51 6.38
CA LYS A 22 5.02 -6.69 7.21
C LYS A 22 4.66 -7.05 8.66
N ALA A 23 3.67 -6.40 9.25
CA ALA A 23 3.18 -6.73 10.59
C ALA A 23 2.67 -8.17 10.68
N LEU A 24 1.88 -8.61 9.70
CA LEU A 24 1.39 -9.99 9.63
C LEU A 24 2.51 -11.01 9.44
N SER A 25 3.51 -10.68 8.62
CA SER A 25 4.69 -11.52 8.43
C SER A 25 5.51 -11.67 9.70
N ASP A 26 5.56 -10.64 10.54
CA ASP A 26 6.32 -10.68 11.80
C ASP A 26 5.55 -11.33 12.96
N LEU A 27 4.22 -11.27 12.92
CA LEU A 27 3.35 -11.93 13.90
C LEU A 27 3.15 -13.42 13.62
N GLU A 28 3.41 -13.87 12.38
CA GLU A 28 3.21 -15.23 11.89
C GLU A 28 1.92 -15.92 12.39
N PRO A 29 0.73 -15.28 12.25
CA PRO A 29 -0.50 -15.87 12.75
C PRO A 29 -0.91 -17.07 11.88
N ARG A 30 -1.64 -18.02 12.47
CA ARG A 30 -2.10 -19.27 11.81
C ARG A 30 -2.81 -19.05 10.46
N PHE A 31 -3.44 -17.89 10.27
CA PHE A 31 -4.15 -17.51 9.04
C PHE A 31 -3.57 -16.24 8.38
N GLY A 32 -2.28 -15.94 8.58
CA GLY A 32 -1.65 -14.69 8.10
C GLY A 32 -1.88 -14.40 6.62
N THR A 33 -1.71 -15.40 5.75
CA THR A 33 -1.94 -15.26 4.31
C THR A 33 -3.39 -14.89 3.96
N ALA A 34 -4.37 -15.46 4.67
CA ALA A 34 -5.78 -15.16 4.43
C ALA A 34 -6.13 -13.74 4.89
N ILE A 35 -5.58 -13.30 6.01
CA ILE A 35 -5.76 -11.94 6.53
C ILE A 35 -5.09 -10.92 5.61
N ASP A 36 -3.86 -11.17 5.15
CA ASP A 36 -3.15 -10.29 4.21
C ASP A 36 -3.93 -10.12 2.90
N SER A 37 -4.43 -11.22 2.34
CA SER A 37 -5.24 -11.22 1.12
C SER A 37 -6.54 -10.45 1.29
N PHE A 38 -7.20 -10.58 2.46
CA PHE A 38 -8.41 -9.83 2.78
C PHE A 38 -8.14 -8.33 2.89
N ILE A 39 -7.08 -7.92 3.60
CA ILE A 39 -6.69 -6.52 3.74
C ILE A 39 -6.35 -5.92 2.37
N GLY A 40 -5.55 -6.64 1.57
CA GLY A 40 -5.21 -6.21 0.21
C GLY A 40 -6.46 -6.00 -0.63
N THR A 41 -7.37 -6.98 -0.66
CA THR A 41 -8.63 -6.88 -1.43
C THR A 41 -9.51 -5.73 -0.95
N ALA A 42 -9.64 -5.52 0.35
CA ALA A 42 -10.42 -4.42 0.92
C ALA A 42 -9.85 -3.05 0.54
N LEU A 43 -8.51 -2.92 0.53
CA LEU A 43 -7.84 -1.69 0.06
C LEU A 43 -8.09 -1.46 -1.43
N ILE A 44 -8.04 -2.50 -2.26
CA ILE A 44 -8.35 -2.41 -3.70
C ILE A 44 -9.78 -1.88 -3.88
N VAL A 45 -10.77 -2.49 -3.22
CA VAL A 45 -12.17 -2.07 -3.30
C VAL A 45 -12.35 -0.61 -2.85
N SER A 46 -11.63 -0.19 -1.81
CA SER A 46 -11.68 1.18 -1.31
C SER A 46 -11.06 2.20 -2.27
N ALA A 47 -9.98 1.82 -2.96
CA ALA A 47 -9.27 2.68 -3.92
C ALA A 47 -9.83 2.59 -5.36
N PHE A 48 -10.76 1.67 -5.61
CA PHE A 48 -11.23 1.29 -6.95
C PHE A 48 -11.76 2.50 -7.75
N ASN A 49 -12.62 3.32 -7.14
CA ASN A 49 -13.22 4.49 -7.79
C ASN A 49 -12.27 5.70 -7.90
N TYR A 50 -11.10 5.66 -7.26
CA TYR A 50 -10.17 6.79 -7.22
C TYR A 50 -8.99 6.60 -8.16
N SER A 51 -8.26 5.49 -7.99
CA SER A 51 -7.04 5.18 -8.77
C SER A 51 -7.10 3.79 -9.42
N GLY A 52 -8.03 2.93 -9.01
CA GLY A 52 -8.10 1.52 -9.41
C GLY A 52 -7.45 0.57 -8.40
N GLY A 53 -6.65 1.08 -7.47
CA GLY A 53 -6.09 0.32 -6.36
C GLY A 53 -5.08 -0.73 -6.78
N TYR A 54 -4.07 -0.36 -7.58
CA TYR A 54 -3.10 -1.34 -8.08
C TYR A 54 -1.95 -1.59 -7.11
N PHE A 55 -1.53 -0.56 -6.37
CA PHE A 55 -0.49 -0.60 -5.33
C PHE A 55 0.85 -1.18 -5.79
N ASN A 56 1.05 -1.25 -7.10
CA ASN A 56 2.20 -1.85 -7.74
C ASN A 56 2.38 -1.26 -9.15
N PRO A 57 3.52 -0.61 -9.43
CA PRO A 57 3.79 0.00 -10.73
C PRO A 57 3.79 -1.00 -11.90
N VAL A 58 4.28 -2.23 -11.68
CA VAL A 58 4.34 -3.27 -12.71
C VAL A 58 2.93 -3.73 -13.08
N LEU A 59 2.08 -3.96 -12.07
CA LEU A 59 0.69 -4.37 -12.26
C LEU A 59 -0.14 -3.27 -12.93
N ALA A 60 0.02 -2.02 -12.49
CA ALA A 60 -0.68 -0.90 -13.11
C ALA A 60 -0.27 -0.77 -14.60
N THR A 61 1.02 -0.92 -14.90
CA THR A 61 1.51 -0.85 -16.28
C THR A 61 0.97 -2.01 -17.12
N SER A 62 0.92 -3.24 -16.61
CA SER A 62 0.40 -4.36 -17.40
C SER A 62 -1.10 -4.26 -17.72
N LEU A 63 -1.89 -3.62 -16.86
CA LEU A 63 -3.35 -3.54 -17.00
C LEU A 63 -3.88 -2.23 -17.57
N LYS A 64 -3.14 -1.11 -17.40
CA LYS A 64 -3.61 0.24 -17.74
C LYS A 64 -2.83 0.88 -18.89
N TYR A 65 -1.64 0.37 -19.21
CA TYR A 65 -0.79 0.98 -20.24
C TYR A 65 -1.45 0.84 -21.63
N GLY A 66 -1.67 1.97 -22.29
CA GLY A 66 -2.31 2.02 -23.62
C GLY A 66 -3.84 2.09 -23.61
N CYS A 67 -4.50 2.12 -22.44
CA CYS A 67 -5.94 2.34 -22.35
C CYS A 67 -6.30 3.83 -22.56
N HIS A 68 -7.44 4.10 -23.23
CA HIS A 68 -7.97 5.45 -23.41
C HIS A 68 -8.28 6.11 -22.05
N GLY A 69 -7.79 7.33 -21.84
CA GLY A 69 -8.16 8.17 -20.69
C GLY A 69 -7.03 8.56 -19.72
N ASN A 70 -5.78 8.17 -19.96
CA ASN A 70 -4.61 8.67 -19.24
C ASN A 70 -3.43 8.86 -20.20
N THR A 71 -2.71 9.96 -20.08
CA THR A 71 -1.41 10.12 -20.74
C THR A 71 -0.35 9.27 -20.04
N ILE A 72 0.71 8.90 -20.77
CA ILE A 72 1.82 8.09 -20.23
C ILE A 72 2.46 8.76 -19.00
N ILE A 73 2.55 10.10 -19.00
CA ILE A 73 3.13 10.85 -17.89
C ILE A 73 2.25 10.76 -16.64
N GLU A 74 0.93 10.91 -16.80
CA GLU A 74 -0.01 10.79 -15.68
C GLU A 74 0.03 9.38 -15.07
N HIS A 75 0.15 8.36 -15.90
CA HIS A 75 0.31 6.96 -15.47
C HIS A 75 1.59 6.75 -14.63
N ILE A 76 2.72 7.28 -15.10
CA ILE A 76 4.01 7.17 -14.38
C ILE A 76 3.93 7.92 -13.04
N VAL A 77 3.41 9.15 -13.02
CA VAL A 77 3.32 9.94 -11.79
C VAL A 77 2.45 9.25 -10.74
N VAL A 78 1.30 8.70 -11.14
CA VAL A 78 0.38 8.05 -10.21
C VAL A 78 0.91 6.71 -9.71
N TYR A 79 1.23 5.79 -10.62
CA TYR A 79 1.46 4.40 -10.26
C TYR A 79 2.92 4.04 -10.01
N TRP A 80 3.87 4.81 -10.55
CA TRP A 80 5.30 4.62 -10.25
C TRP A 80 5.73 5.51 -9.09
N ILE A 81 5.58 6.82 -9.24
CA ILE A 81 6.06 7.74 -8.19
C ILE A 81 5.22 7.60 -6.93
N GLY A 82 3.89 7.64 -7.04
CA GLY A 82 2.98 7.46 -5.89
C GLY A 82 3.22 6.16 -5.13
N ALA A 83 3.24 5.02 -5.83
CA ALA A 83 3.44 3.71 -5.19
C ALA A 83 4.86 3.56 -4.60
N CYS A 84 5.91 4.00 -5.29
CA CYS A 84 7.28 3.96 -4.75
C CYS A 84 7.43 4.82 -3.50
N CYS A 85 6.89 6.05 -3.50
CA CYS A 85 6.88 6.90 -2.32
C CYS A 85 6.12 6.24 -1.16
N GLY A 86 4.97 5.63 -1.42
CA GLY A 86 4.20 4.87 -0.43
C GLY A 86 4.98 3.69 0.16
N ALA A 87 5.67 2.92 -0.69
CA ALA A 87 6.50 1.80 -0.25
C ALA A 87 7.68 2.25 0.60
N ILE A 88 8.37 3.33 0.22
CA ILE A 88 9.47 3.89 1.02
C ILE A 88 8.95 4.41 2.36
N ALA A 89 7.84 5.18 2.34
CA ALA A 89 7.21 5.68 3.55
C ALA A 89 6.80 4.55 4.51
N SER A 90 6.37 3.40 3.98
CA SER A 90 5.98 2.24 4.79
C SER A 90 7.09 1.75 5.71
N VAL A 91 8.36 1.84 5.29
CA VAL A 91 9.52 1.45 6.11
C VAL A 91 9.62 2.35 7.33
N PHE A 92 9.56 3.66 7.13
CA PHE A 92 9.62 4.63 8.22
C PHE A 92 8.41 4.54 9.15
N VAL A 93 7.21 4.33 8.59
CA VAL A 93 5.98 4.17 9.36
C VAL A 93 6.01 2.90 10.21
N TYR A 94 6.56 1.81 9.68
CA TYR A 94 6.68 0.56 10.42
C TYR A 94 7.58 0.70 11.66
N GLU A 95 8.67 1.47 11.55
CA GLU A 95 9.60 1.73 12.65
C GLU A 95 9.04 2.71 13.71
N LEU A 96 7.90 3.36 13.47
CA LEU A 96 7.32 4.27 14.45
C LEU A 96 6.94 3.51 15.73
N PRO A 97 7.21 4.08 16.93
CA PRO A 97 6.89 3.44 18.20
C PRO A 97 5.41 3.07 18.32
N VAL A 98 4.52 3.89 17.77
CA VAL A 98 3.08 3.62 17.75
C VAL A 98 2.76 2.31 17.01
N VAL A 99 3.35 2.10 15.83
CA VAL A 99 3.12 0.88 15.04
C VAL A 99 3.79 -0.32 15.71
N GLN A 100 5.03 -0.17 16.17
CA GLN A 100 5.74 -1.22 16.90
C GLN A 100 5.00 -1.65 18.18
N ASN A 101 4.35 -0.72 18.89
CA ASN A 101 3.55 -1.02 20.08
C ASN A 101 2.24 -1.74 19.76
N LEU A 102 1.64 -1.43 18.61
CA LEU A 102 0.45 -2.14 18.13
C LEU A 102 0.78 -3.55 17.67
N VAL A 103 1.92 -3.74 16.99
CA VAL A 103 2.36 -5.06 16.48
C VAL A 103 2.95 -5.91 17.60
N PHE A 104 3.79 -5.33 18.47
CA PHE A 104 4.48 -6.02 19.56
C PHE A 104 4.20 -5.40 20.93
N PRO A 105 2.96 -5.45 21.44
CA PRO A 105 2.59 -4.83 22.71
C PRO A 105 3.38 -5.36 23.93
N ASN A 106 3.97 -6.56 23.81
CA ASN A 106 4.72 -7.22 24.89
C ASN A 106 6.24 -6.99 24.83
N ARG A 107 6.77 -6.24 23.86
CA ARG A 107 8.22 -5.94 23.82
C ARG A 107 8.64 -4.86 24.82
N ILE A 108 7.77 -3.86 25.09
CA ILE A 108 8.06 -2.72 26.01
C ILE A 108 7.99 -3.08 27.50
N LYS A 109 7.28 -4.15 27.89
CA LYS A 109 7.18 -4.53 29.32
C LYS A 109 8.47 -5.13 29.89
N ARG A 110 9.56 -5.20 29.12
CA ARG A 110 10.81 -5.88 29.47
C ARG A 110 12.01 -4.95 29.59
N ASP A 111 11.75 -3.65 29.72
CA ASP A 111 12.74 -2.58 29.87
C ASP A 111 12.60 -1.92 31.25
#